data_AF-A0A919JSC0-F1
#
_entry.id   AF-A0A919JSC0-F1
#
_cell.length_a   1.000
_cell.length_b   1.000
_cell.length_c   1.000
_cell.angle_alpha   90.00
_cell.angle_beta   90.00
_cell.angle_gamma   90.00
#
_symmetry.space_group_name_H-M   'P 1'
#
loop_
_entity.id
_entity.type
_entity.pdbx_description
1 polymer ?
#
loop_
_entity_poly.entity_id
_entity_poly.type
_entity_poly.pdbx_seq_one_letter_code
_entity_poly.pdbx_strand_id
1 'polypeptide(L)'
;MPDRHSVVPINWWEAEPHRFAQDQEEVAARFPDLRWVAEGAGRWEGRLPMWPLDRPQPPGLTELLGGSGMVVVIVYRQAYPMVAPRIYPVDPRPEPLECTQHRWHVLGDGSLCLFQSETAWNPNDSICDLIVKAAAWRIEYALVKAGAIDGMTLNGIVSDSGHDALITRTGMSNASSTPPDPIADAA
;
A
#
# COMPACT_ATOMS: atom_id res chain seq x y z
N MET A 1 45.21 15.52 -19.53
CA MET A 1 44.07 14.87 -18.84
C MET A 1 43.17 15.99 -18.36
N PRO A 2 41.98 16.22 -18.95
CA PRO A 2 41.10 17.25 -18.43
C PRO A 2 40.62 16.84 -17.04
N ASP A 3 40.65 17.82 -16.15
CA ASP A 3 40.25 17.78 -14.76
C ASP A 3 38.82 17.24 -14.64
N ARG A 4 38.64 16.13 -13.92
CA ARG A 4 37.30 15.63 -13.60
C ARG A 4 36.73 16.59 -12.57
N HIS A 5 35.95 17.58 -13.04
CA HIS A 5 35.12 18.41 -12.19
C HIS A 5 34.45 17.51 -11.14
N SER A 6 34.64 17.83 -9.86
CA SER A 6 33.96 17.15 -8.76
C SER A 6 32.47 17.42 -8.89
N VAL A 7 31.73 16.49 -9.48
CA VAL A 7 30.27 16.55 -9.56
C VAL A 7 29.73 16.25 -8.17
N VAL A 8 29.09 17.24 -7.54
CA VAL A 8 28.34 17.03 -6.30
C VAL A 8 26.98 16.43 -6.68
N PRO A 9 26.65 15.21 -6.25
CA PRO A 9 25.34 14.64 -6.52
C PRO A 9 24.26 15.43 -5.77
N ILE A 10 23.17 15.73 -6.47
CA ILE A 10 21.95 16.31 -5.89
C ILE A 10 20.86 15.23 -5.82
N ASN A 11 19.93 15.37 -4.89
CA ASN A 11 18.77 14.50 -4.81
C ASN A 11 17.72 14.87 -5.88
N TRP A 12 16.89 13.90 -6.25
CA TRP A 12 15.83 14.14 -7.23
C TRP A 12 14.89 15.28 -6.83
N TRP A 13 14.56 15.46 -5.54
CA TRP A 13 13.67 16.54 -5.10
C TRP A 13 14.32 17.93 -5.17
N GLU A 14 15.64 18.00 -5.24
CA GLU A 14 16.36 19.25 -5.49
C GLU A 14 16.41 19.55 -6.99
N ALA A 15 16.49 18.50 -7.82
CA ALA A 15 16.43 18.61 -9.28
C ALA A 15 15.01 18.92 -9.78
N GLU A 16 13.98 18.36 -9.13
CA GLU A 16 12.57 18.45 -9.51
C GLU A 16 11.71 19.01 -8.35
N PRO A 17 11.96 20.24 -7.88
CA PRO A 17 11.34 20.79 -6.68
C PRO A 17 9.82 20.96 -6.81
N HIS A 18 9.33 21.26 -8.02
CA HIS A 18 7.89 21.36 -8.28
C HIS A 18 7.19 20.02 -8.09
N ARG A 19 7.78 18.94 -8.60
CA ARG A 19 7.21 17.60 -8.44
C ARG A 19 7.22 17.17 -6.98
N PHE A 20 8.29 17.47 -6.26
CA PHE A 20 8.36 17.16 -4.83
C PHE A 20 7.29 17.92 -4.04
N ALA A 21 7.12 19.22 -4.28
CA ALA A 21 6.08 20.01 -3.62
C ALA A 21 4.67 19.46 -3.89
N GLN A 22 4.39 19.06 -5.13
CA GLN A 22 3.13 18.43 -5.51
C GLN A 22 2.90 17.11 -4.77
N ASP A 23 3.89 16.21 -4.74
CA ASP A 23 3.79 14.95 -3.99
C ASP A 23 3.50 15.22 -2.51
N GLN A 24 4.16 16.21 -1.89
CA GLN A 24 3.94 16.55 -0.49
C GLN A 24 2.51 17.04 -0.24
N GLU A 25 1.99 17.91 -1.10
CA GLU A 25 0.62 18.44 -0.99
C GLU A 25 -0.42 17.32 -1.15
N GLU A 26 -0.30 16.51 -2.20
CA GLU A 26 -1.24 15.43 -2.49
C GLU A 26 -1.25 14.36 -1.39
N VAL A 27 -0.06 13.94 -0.92
CA VAL A 27 0.07 12.93 0.13
C VAL A 27 -0.45 13.46 1.46
N ALA A 28 -0.10 14.69 1.85
CA ALA A 28 -0.59 15.28 3.10
C ALA A 28 -2.12 15.45 3.11
N ALA A 29 -2.72 15.76 1.96
CA ALA A 29 -4.17 15.91 1.84
C ALA A 29 -4.93 14.58 1.94
N ARG A 30 -4.40 13.50 1.34
CA ARG A 30 -5.12 12.21 1.23
C ARG A 30 -4.71 11.18 2.28
N PHE A 31 -3.47 11.25 2.76
CA PHE A 31 -2.86 10.27 3.66
C PHE A 31 -2.08 10.98 4.78
N PRO A 32 -2.77 11.71 5.68
CA PRO A 32 -2.13 12.55 6.70
C PRO A 32 -1.25 11.78 7.69
N ASP A 33 -1.47 10.46 7.82
CA ASP A 33 -0.67 9.58 8.68
C ASP A 33 0.67 9.15 8.05
N LEU A 34 0.93 9.54 6.78
CA LEU A 34 2.22 9.32 6.13
C LEU A 34 3.17 10.49 6.40
N ARG A 35 4.37 10.16 6.88
CA ARG A 35 5.44 11.11 7.17
C ARG A 35 6.56 10.97 6.16
N TRP A 36 6.99 12.10 5.59
CA TRP A 36 8.18 12.16 4.75
C TRP A 36 9.46 12.02 5.58
N VAL A 37 10.40 11.22 5.09
CA VAL A 37 11.75 11.06 5.66
C VAL A 37 12.77 11.34 4.56
N ALA A 38 13.53 12.42 4.74
CA ALA A 38 14.53 12.92 3.79
C ALA A 38 15.88 12.19 3.91
N GLU A 39 15.88 10.86 3.82
CA GLU A 39 17.09 10.03 3.84
C GLU A 39 17.28 9.34 2.48
N GLY A 40 18.51 9.40 1.94
CA GLY A 40 18.80 8.84 0.61
C GLY A 40 17.98 9.53 -0.47
N ALA A 41 17.28 8.76 -1.30
CA ALA A 41 16.32 9.29 -2.27
C ALA A 41 14.94 9.56 -1.67
N GLY A 42 14.81 9.48 -0.34
CA GLY A 42 13.63 9.77 0.47
C GLY A 42 12.55 8.71 0.42
N ARG A 43 11.67 8.80 1.41
CA ARG A 43 10.59 7.85 1.58
C ARG A 43 9.44 8.42 2.39
N TRP A 44 8.27 7.82 2.24
CA TRP A 44 7.17 7.99 3.20
C TRP A 44 7.06 6.77 4.10
N GLU A 45 6.73 7.00 5.35
CA GLU A 45 6.46 5.95 6.34
C GLU A 45 5.16 6.27 7.07
N GLY A 46 4.35 5.27 7.35
CA GLY A 46 3.14 5.45 8.16
C GLY A 46 2.09 4.39 7.92
N ARG A 47 0.87 4.66 8.38
CA ARG A 47 -0.26 3.76 8.25
C ARG A 47 -1.22 4.27 7.19
N LEU A 48 -1.59 3.39 6.26
CA LEU A 48 -2.64 3.63 5.28
C LEU A 48 -4.02 3.36 5.90
N PRO A 49 -5.08 4.04 5.44
CA PRO A 49 -6.44 3.78 5.91
C PRO A 49 -6.90 2.37 5.53
N MET A 50 -7.86 1.83 6.28
CA MET A 50 -8.51 0.56 5.94
C MET A 50 -9.28 0.64 4.62
N TRP A 51 -9.87 1.79 4.34
CA TRP A 51 -10.71 2.00 3.16
C TRP A 51 -10.30 3.29 2.42
N PRO A 52 -9.46 3.20 1.39
CA PRO A 52 -8.96 4.35 0.64
C PRO A 52 -9.84 4.75 -0.56
N LEU A 53 -11.02 4.14 -0.71
CA LEU A 53 -11.80 4.19 -1.95
C LEU A 53 -12.92 5.23 -1.91
N ASP A 54 -13.20 5.85 -3.06
CA ASP A 54 -14.27 6.84 -3.25
C ASP A 54 -15.66 6.19 -3.41
N ARG A 55 -15.97 5.25 -2.53
CA ARG A 55 -17.26 4.55 -2.46
C ARG A 55 -17.52 4.07 -1.03
N PRO A 56 -18.77 3.77 -0.65
CA PRO A 56 -19.09 3.36 0.72
C PRO A 56 -18.27 2.16 1.19
N GLN A 57 -17.78 2.22 2.43
CA GLN A 57 -17.09 1.10 3.06
C GLN A 57 -18.08 -0.07 3.27
N PRO A 58 -17.77 -1.29 2.82
CA PRO A 58 -18.59 -2.46 3.10
C PRO A 58 -18.65 -2.75 4.61
N PRO A 59 -19.79 -3.20 5.14
CA PRO A 59 -19.84 -3.80 6.47
C PRO A 59 -18.82 -4.94 6.60
N GLY A 60 -18.37 -5.28 7.80
CA GLY A 60 -17.43 -6.39 8.00
C GLY A 60 -15.95 -6.08 7.70
N LEU A 61 -15.62 -4.93 7.10
CA LEU A 61 -14.23 -4.58 6.80
C LEU A 61 -13.36 -4.51 8.06
N THR A 62 -13.90 -3.92 9.14
CA THR A 62 -13.20 -3.80 10.43
C THR A 62 -12.81 -5.18 10.93
N GLU A 63 -13.72 -6.14 10.92
CA GLU A 63 -13.51 -7.51 11.40
C GLU A 63 -12.60 -8.31 10.47
N LEU A 64 -12.66 -8.05 9.15
CA LEU A 64 -11.76 -8.64 8.18
C LEU A 64 -10.31 -8.18 8.39
N LEU A 65 -10.09 -6.90 8.70
CA LEU A 65 -8.76 -6.32 8.84
C LEU A 65 -8.23 -6.28 10.28
N GLY A 66 -9.05 -6.60 11.27
CA GLY A 66 -8.72 -6.46 12.69
C GLY A 66 -8.68 -5.00 13.17
N GLY A 67 -9.50 -4.14 12.56
CA GLY A 67 -9.70 -2.76 12.97
C GLY A 67 -8.58 -1.78 12.61
N SER A 68 -7.59 -2.20 11.83
CA SER A 68 -6.49 -1.33 11.40
C SER A 68 -6.14 -1.51 9.92
N GLY A 69 -5.68 -0.42 9.30
CA GLY A 69 -5.14 -0.44 7.95
C GLY A 69 -3.72 -1.00 7.91
N MET A 70 -2.95 -0.67 6.87
CA MET A 70 -1.63 -1.26 6.63
C MET A 70 -0.49 -0.30 6.96
N VAL A 71 0.54 -0.74 7.69
CA VAL A 71 1.79 0.03 7.82
C VAL A 71 2.65 -0.18 6.59
N VAL A 72 3.17 0.90 6.02
CA VAL A 72 3.96 0.87 4.79
C VAL A 72 5.23 1.71 4.89
N VAL A 73 6.19 1.36 4.03
CA VAL A 73 7.30 2.24 3.64
C VAL A 73 7.26 2.41 2.12
N ILE A 74 7.26 3.65 1.66
CA ILE A 74 7.22 4.02 0.26
C ILE A 74 8.57 4.63 -0.11
N VAL A 75 9.39 3.89 -0.86
CA VAL A 75 10.78 4.26 -1.15
C VAL A 75 10.89 4.84 -2.55
N TYR A 76 11.38 6.07 -2.62
CA TYR A 76 11.71 6.73 -3.87
C TYR A 76 13.11 6.32 -4.33
N ARG A 77 13.39 6.52 -5.62
CA ARG A 77 14.71 6.31 -6.23
C ARG A 77 15.21 7.62 -6.80
N GLN A 78 16.52 7.77 -6.95
CA GLN A 78 17.11 8.98 -7.54
C GLN A 78 16.65 9.24 -8.99
N ALA A 79 16.06 8.24 -9.65
CA ALA A 79 15.47 8.38 -10.98
C ALA A 79 14.00 8.82 -10.97
N TYR A 80 13.39 9.09 -9.81
CA TYR A 80 12.03 9.63 -9.75
C TYR A 80 12.00 11.06 -10.33
N PRO A 81 10.95 11.46 -11.09
CA PRO A 81 9.70 10.76 -11.38
C PRO A 81 9.74 9.82 -12.59
N MET A 82 10.89 9.63 -13.25
CA MET A 82 10.97 8.72 -14.41
C MET A 82 10.76 7.25 -14.06
N VAL A 83 11.02 6.87 -12.80
CA VAL A 83 10.76 5.53 -12.26
C VAL A 83 9.87 5.65 -11.04
N ALA A 84 8.79 4.85 -11.02
CA ALA A 84 7.87 4.80 -9.90
C ALA A 84 8.56 4.44 -8.57
N PRO A 85 8.06 4.96 -7.44
CA PRO A 85 8.49 4.54 -6.12
C PRO A 85 8.02 3.11 -5.84
N ARG A 86 8.69 2.43 -4.90
CA ARG A 86 8.31 1.09 -4.44
C ARG A 86 7.58 1.18 -3.12
N ILE A 87 6.49 0.42 -2.98
CA ILE A 87 5.73 0.35 -1.73
C ILE A 87 6.01 -1.00 -1.07
N TYR A 88 6.46 -0.96 0.17
CA TYR A 88 6.73 -2.14 1.00
C TYR A 88 5.71 -2.21 2.14
N PRO A 89 4.91 -3.28 2.21
CA PRO A 89 4.06 -3.54 3.37
C PRO A 89 4.92 -4.00 4.55
N VAL A 90 4.79 -3.32 5.69
CA VAL A 90 5.50 -3.62 6.93
C VAL A 90 4.62 -4.44 7.87
N ASP A 91 3.34 -4.08 7.95
CA ASP A 91 2.35 -4.76 8.78
C ASP A 91 0.97 -4.74 8.08
N PRO A 92 0.48 -5.89 7.57
CA PRO A 92 1.12 -7.21 7.62
C PRO A 92 2.33 -7.29 6.68
N ARG A 93 3.36 -8.03 7.10
CA ARG A 93 4.50 -8.35 6.23
C ARG A 93 4.21 -9.64 5.45
N PRO A 94 4.31 -9.64 4.10
CA PRO A 94 4.21 -10.85 3.30
C PRO A 94 5.24 -11.89 3.73
N GLU A 95 4.82 -13.15 3.77
CA GLU A 95 5.68 -14.28 4.07
C GLU A 95 6.63 -14.58 2.90
N PRO A 96 7.83 -15.16 3.14
CA PRO A 96 8.77 -15.46 2.07
C PRO A 96 8.18 -16.27 0.91
N LEU A 97 7.27 -17.20 1.20
CA LEU A 97 6.59 -18.00 0.17
C LEU A 97 5.65 -17.15 -0.69
N GLU A 98 5.01 -16.15 -0.11
CA GLU A 98 4.08 -15.25 -0.79
C GLU A 98 4.83 -14.36 -1.81
N CYS A 99 6.09 -13.99 -1.52
CA CYS A 99 6.98 -13.28 -2.44
C CYS A 99 7.44 -14.11 -3.65
N THR A 100 7.13 -15.41 -3.70
CA THR A 100 7.49 -16.30 -4.82
C THR A 100 6.32 -16.60 -5.75
N GLN A 101 5.10 -16.21 -5.39
CA GLN A 101 3.89 -16.56 -6.13
C GLN A 101 3.17 -15.29 -6.60
N HIS A 102 2.98 -15.17 -7.92
CA HIS A 102 2.37 -13.99 -8.52
C HIS A 102 0.97 -13.66 -7.97
N ARG A 103 0.23 -14.66 -7.48
CA ARG A 103 -1.13 -14.48 -6.92
C ARG A 103 -1.23 -13.50 -5.75
N TRP A 104 -0.12 -13.20 -5.07
CA TRP A 104 -0.08 -12.24 -3.97
C TRP A 104 0.27 -10.82 -4.42
N HIS A 105 0.68 -10.63 -5.67
CA HIS A 105 1.19 -9.37 -6.21
C HIS A 105 2.28 -8.75 -5.32
N VAL A 106 3.20 -9.58 -4.85
CA VAL A 106 4.41 -9.20 -4.13
C VAL A 106 5.61 -9.62 -4.96
N LEU A 107 6.55 -8.70 -5.17
CA LEU A 107 7.80 -8.95 -5.85
C LEU A 107 8.79 -9.69 -4.93
N GLY A 108 9.83 -10.29 -5.50
CA GLY A 108 10.81 -11.06 -4.72
C GLY A 108 11.57 -10.26 -3.66
N ASP A 109 11.59 -8.93 -3.75
CA ASP A 109 12.17 -8.04 -2.73
C ASP A 109 11.17 -7.63 -1.63
N GLY A 110 9.93 -8.13 -1.69
CA GLY A 110 8.85 -7.81 -0.77
C GLY A 110 8.08 -6.53 -1.10
N SER A 111 8.41 -5.81 -2.18
CA SER A 111 7.59 -4.67 -2.63
C SER A 111 6.34 -5.14 -3.35
N LEU A 112 5.30 -4.31 -3.34
CA LEU A 112 4.05 -4.60 -4.04
C LEU A 112 4.20 -4.44 -5.55
N CYS A 113 3.65 -5.38 -6.29
CA CYS A 113 3.47 -5.31 -7.73
C CYS A 113 2.18 -4.53 -8.04
N LEU A 114 2.24 -3.20 -7.99
CA LEU A 114 1.05 -2.32 -8.12
C LEU A 114 0.67 -1.98 -9.56
N PHE A 115 1.49 -2.41 -10.52
CA PHE A 115 1.30 -2.14 -11.93
C PHE A 115 0.86 -3.40 -12.66
N GLN A 116 -0.08 -3.23 -13.59
CA GLN A 116 -0.56 -4.31 -14.46
C GLN A 116 0.47 -4.63 -15.55
N SER A 117 1.29 -3.65 -15.94
CA SER A 117 2.42 -3.80 -16.86
C SER A 117 3.54 -2.81 -16.52
N GLU A 118 4.77 -3.10 -16.96
CA GLU A 118 5.95 -2.26 -16.71
C GLU A 118 5.86 -0.85 -17.33
N THR A 119 4.92 -0.62 -18.26
CA THR A 119 4.69 0.67 -18.94
C THR A 119 3.59 1.52 -18.29
N ALA A 120 3.05 1.11 -17.13
CA ALA A 120 1.87 1.73 -16.53
C ALA A 120 2.17 2.97 -15.66
N TRP A 121 3.44 3.37 -15.51
CA TRP A 121 3.81 4.60 -14.80
C TRP A 121 4.11 5.72 -15.78
N ASN A 122 3.35 6.81 -15.70
CA ASN A 122 3.68 8.08 -16.30
C ASN A 122 4.37 8.97 -15.25
N PRO A 123 5.47 9.66 -15.59
CA PRO A 123 6.11 10.62 -14.67
C PRO A 123 5.19 11.74 -14.16
N ASN A 124 4.04 11.97 -14.82
CA ASN A 124 3.02 12.91 -14.38
C ASN A 124 1.94 12.29 -13.47
N ASP A 125 1.88 10.96 -13.32
CA ASP A 125 0.89 10.29 -12.48
C ASP A 125 1.10 10.66 -11.01
N SER A 126 0.03 10.71 -10.21
CA SER A 126 0.15 10.94 -8.77
C SER A 126 0.64 9.70 -8.04
N ILE A 127 1.53 9.87 -7.06
CA ILE A 127 1.90 8.76 -6.16
C ILE A 127 0.70 8.27 -5.33
N CYS A 128 -0.28 9.13 -5.07
CA CYS A 128 -1.47 8.77 -4.29
C CYS A 128 -2.26 7.63 -4.95
N ASP A 129 -2.22 7.50 -6.27
CA ASP A 129 -2.89 6.40 -6.97
C ASP A 129 -2.23 5.04 -6.67
N LEU A 130 -0.91 5.04 -6.48
CA LEU A 130 -0.18 3.86 -5.99
C LEU A 130 -0.51 3.56 -4.53
N ILE A 131 -0.65 4.59 -3.70
CA ILE A 131 -0.97 4.46 -2.28
C ILE A 131 -2.39 3.88 -2.09
N VAL A 132 -3.37 4.35 -2.88
CA VAL A 132 -4.73 3.78 -2.89
C VAL A 132 -4.69 2.31 -3.28
N LYS A 133 -3.94 1.95 -4.32
CA LYS A 133 -3.78 0.55 -4.74
C LYS A 133 -3.13 -0.31 -3.66
N ALA A 134 -2.12 0.21 -2.96
CA ALA A 134 -1.49 -0.50 -1.84
C ALA A 134 -2.47 -0.72 -0.68
N ALA A 135 -3.27 0.28 -0.32
CA ALA A 135 -4.31 0.09 0.70
C ALA A 135 -5.41 -0.88 0.25
N ALA A 136 -5.78 -0.88 -1.03
CA ALA A 136 -6.68 -1.89 -1.60
C ALA A 136 -6.08 -3.31 -1.57
N TRP A 137 -4.78 -3.45 -1.84
CA TRP A 137 -4.05 -4.72 -1.73
C TRP A 137 -4.18 -5.34 -0.34
N ARG A 138 -4.15 -4.55 0.74
CA ARG A 138 -4.33 -5.04 2.12
C ARG A 138 -5.66 -5.78 2.32
N ILE A 139 -6.72 -5.34 1.62
CA ILE A 139 -8.05 -5.91 1.70
C ILE A 139 -8.07 -7.26 0.97
N GLU A 140 -7.55 -7.32 -0.24
CA GLU A 140 -7.44 -8.58 -0.99
C GLU A 140 -6.50 -9.57 -0.30
N TYR A 141 -5.40 -9.09 0.31
CA TYR A 141 -4.52 -9.90 1.16
C TYR A 141 -5.30 -10.57 2.30
N ALA A 142 -6.17 -9.83 2.99
CA ALA A 142 -7.02 -10.40 4.03
C ALA A 142 -7.97 -11.47 3.48
N LEU A 143 -8.57 -11.23 2.32
CA LEU A 143 -9.49 -12.16 1.67
C LEU A 143 -8.78 -13.46 1.25
N VAL A 144 -7.57 -13.37 0.69
CA VAL A 144 -6.76 -14.56 0.33
C VAL A 144 -6.38 -15.33 1.60
N LYS A 145 -5.91 -14.65 2.65
CA LYS A 145 -5.55 -15.32 3.93
C LYS A 145 -6.76 -15.97 4.61
N ALA A 146 -7.96 -15.43 4.43
CA ALA A 146 -9.21 -16.02 4.89
C ALA A 146 -9.75 -17.14 3.97
N GLY A 147 -9.10 -17.43 2.84
CA GLY A 147 -9.55 -18.42 1.86
C GLY A 147 -10.82 -18.01 1.10
N ALA A 148 -11.17 -16.72 1.10
CA ALA A 148 -12.36 -16.20 0.42
C ALA A 148 -12.13 -16.03 -1.09
N ILE A 149 -10.86 -15.83 -1.50
CA ILE A 149 -10.40 -15.82 -2.89
C ILE A 149 -9.09 -16.60 -2.98
N ASP A 150 -8.81 -17.21 -4.14
CA ASP A 150 -7.61 -18.02 -4.35
C ASP A 150 -6.34 -17.20 -4.67
N GLY A 151 -6.53 -15.96 -5.13
CA GLY A 151 -5.50 -15.00 -5.49
C GLY A 151 -6.08 -13.61 -5.71
N MET A 152 -5.23 -12.58 -5.65
CA MET A 152 -5.69 -11.21 -5.82
C MET A 152 -5.90 -10.85 -7.28
N THR A 153 -6.78 -9.89 -7.51
CA THR A 153 -7.13 -9.42 -8.85
C THR A 153 -5.98 -8.63 -9.47
N LEU A 154 -5.90 -8.65 -10.79
CA LEU A 154 -4.94 -7.84 -11.54
C LEU A 154 -5.31 -6.35 -11.52
N ASN A 155 -6.62 -6.04 -11.48
CA ASN A 155 -7.12 -4.67 -11.52
C ASN A 155 -7.28 -4.02 -10.14
N GLY A 156 -7.14 -4.80 -9.07
CA GLY A 156 -7.49 -4.38 -7.72
C GLY A 156 -8.99 -4.11 -7.56
N ILE A 157 -9.40 -3.86 -6.32
CA ILE A 157 -10.79 -3.48 -5.99
C ILE A 157 -11.08 -1.97 -6.06
N VAL A 158 -10.12 -1.19 -6.60
CA VAL A 158 -10.19 0.28 -6.58
C VAL A 158 -11.40 0.79 -7.36
N SER A 159 -11.60 0.27 -8.57
CA SER A 159 -12.72 0.62 -9.46
C SER A 159 -13.78 -0.48 -9.58
N ASP A 160 -13.60 -1.62 -8.91
CA ASP A 160 -14.51 -2.77 -8.96
C ASP A 160 -15.11 -3.07 -7.58
N SER A 161 -16.44 -3.02 -7.48
CA SER A 161 -17.20 -3.34 -6.27
C SER A 161 -17.54 -4.82 -6.12
N GLY A 162 -17.09 -5.69 -7.04
CA GLY A 162 -17.40 -7.12 -7.05
C GLY A 162 -16.99 -7.86 -5.77
N HIS A 163 -16.01 -7.36 -5.04
CA HIS A 163 -15.56 -7.96 -3.76
C HIS A 163 -16.31 -7.44 -2.52
N ASP A 164 -17.19 -6.45 -2.61
CA ASP A 164 -17.84 -5.85 -1.42
C ASP A 164 -18.70 -6.83 -0.63
N ALA A 165 -19.50 -7.62 -1.35
CA ALA A 165 -20.32 -8.65 -0.75
C ALA A 165 -19.46 -9.75 -0.11
N LEU A 166 -18.26 -9.98 -0.64
CA LEU A 166 -17.31 -10.94 -0.09
C LEU A 166 -16.64 -10.41 1.17
N ILE A 167 -16.19 -9.15 1.16
CA ILE A 167 -15.67 -8.44 2.35
C ILE A 167 -16.68 -8.53 3.49
N THR A 168 -17.95 -8.21 3.18
CA THR A 168 -19.06 -8.27 4.15
C THR A 168 -19.20 -9.66 4.75
N ARG A 169 -19.31 -10.68 3.89
CA ARG A 169 -19.52 -12.06 4.34
C ARG A 169 -18.36 -12.56 5.20
N THR A 170 -17.13 -12.39 4.73
CA THR A 170 -15.93 -12.88 5.41
C THR A 170 -15.71 -12.19 6.75
N GLY A 171 -15.88 -10.86 6.81
CA GLY A 171 -15.79 -10.11 8.06
C GLY A 171 -16.81 -10.56 9.10
N MET A 172 -18.07 -10.75 8.71
CA MET A 172 -19.12 -11.23 9.62
C MET A 172 -18.88 -12.66 10.10
N SER A 173 -18.34 -13.53 9.25
CA SER A 173 -17.93 -14.88 9.67
C SER A 173 -16.80 -14.85 10.69
N ASN A 174 -15.79 -13.99 10.52
CA ASN A 174 -14.71 -13.81 11.49
C ASN A 174 -15.26 -13.34 12.84
N ALA A 175 -16.19 -12.37 12.83
CA ALA A 175 -16.84 -11.85 14.04
C ALA A 175 -17.56 -12.95 14.84
N SER A 176 -18.24 -13.86 14.13
CA SER A 176 -18.99 -14.96 14.74
C SER A 176 -18.09 -16.09 15.27
N SER A 177 -16.81 -16.09 14.91
CA SER A 177 -15.82 -17.10 15.27
C SER A 177 -14.99 -16.73 16.50
N THR A 178 -15.02 -15.47 16.93
CA THR A 178 -14.38 -15.00 18.16
C THR A 178 -15.18 -15.51 19.37
N PRO A 179 -14.59 -16.37 20.24
CA PRO A 179 -15.29 -16.78 21.46
C PRO A 179 -15.58 -15.55 22.34
N PRO A 180 -16.71 -15.52 23.08
CA PRO A 180 -16.93 -14.46 24.05
C PRO A 180 -15.81 -14.47 25.09
N ASP A 181 -15.37 -13.28 25.52
CA ASP A 181 -14.45 -13.11 26.65
C ASP A 181 -14.91 -13.99 27.83
N PRO A 182 -14.00 -14.70 28.52
CA PRO A 182 -14.38 -15.43 29.71
C PRO A 182 -14.95 -14.43 30.71
N ILE A 183 -16.23 -14.62 31.04
CA ILE A 183 -16.97 -13.87 32.04
C ILE A 183 -16.10 -13.77 33.29
N ALA A 184 -15.71 -12.55 33.65
CA ALA A 184 -15.09 -12.25 34.92
C ALA A 184 -16.14 -12.41 36.03
N ASP A 185 -16.40 -13.65 36.43
CA ASP A 185 -17.05 -13.97 37.69
C ASP A 185 -15.97 -14.18 38.76
N ALA A 186 -15.96 -13.26 39.74
CA ALA A 186 -15.86 -13.50 41.18
C ALA A 186 -15.03 -12.43 41.91
N ALA A 187 -15.73 -11.46 42.51
CA ALA A 187 -15.56 -11.08 43.92
C ALA A 187 -16.78 -10.27 44.38
#